data_AF-A0A1E8CXJ5-F1
#
_entry.id   AF-A0A1E8CXJ5-F1
#
_cell.length_a   1.000
_cell.length_b   1.000
_cell.length_c   1.000
_cell.angle_alpha   90.00
_cell.angle_beta   90.00
_cell.angle_gamma   90.00
#
_symmetry.space_group_name_H-M   'P 1'
#
loop_
_entity.id
_entity.type
_entity.pdbx_description
1 polymer ?
#
loop_
_entity_poly.entity_id
_entity_poly.type
_entity_poly.pdbx_seq_one_letter_code
_entity_poly.pdbx_strand_id
1 'polypeptide(L)'
;MEDEKSPALRAGVDFRGTQNATMRVSEHVRPGRKRAPLLRYVRFNLPRATRLLLLFVVAVIGAASAAVALSDREPFAFAAPVLWAVCGVAVVFVAVGLLTSARIWAWGAALAVASLLVYLGGLAGDAPYVWNGASIVLAATWNVTLLASIGYLVLYSALRYGIIVAAPDDQNFMD
;
A
#
# COMPACT_ATOMS: atom_id res chain seq x y z
N MET A 1 -27.96 34.72 14.49
CA MET A 1 -28.61 35.67 15.40
C MET A 1 -28.64 34.97 16.74
N GLU A 2 -27.74 35.35 17.64
CA GLU A 2 -27.55 34.69 18.93
C GLU A 2 -28.60 35.19 19.93
N ASP A 3 -29.13 34.26 20.72
CA ASP A 3 -30.21 34.50 21.69
C ASP A 3 -29.66 35.28 22.91
N GLU A 4 -30.00 36.56 23.00
CA GLU A 4 -29.57 37.50 24.06
C GLU A 4 -30.02 37.10 25.48
N LYS A 5 -30.85 36.05 25.62
CA LYS A 5 -31.39 35.61 26.92
C LYS A 5 -30.73 34.34 27.48
N SER A 6 -29.60 33.91 26.93
CA SER A 6 -28.85 32.77 27.48
C SER A 6 -28.43 33.00 28.95
N PRO A 7 -28.72 32.08 29.87
CA PRO A 7 -28.33 32.17 31.30
C PRO A 7 -26.84 32.37 31.52
N ALA A 8 -26.00 31.90 30.60
CA ALA A 8 -24.55 31.97 30.69
C ALA A 8 -23.99 33.36 30.36
N LEU A 9 -24.63 34.16 29.50
CA LEU A 9 -24.28 35.58 29.28
C LEU A 9 -24.54 36.41 30.52
N ARG A 10 -25.61 36.09 31.26
CA ARG A 10 -25.97 36.77 32.52
C ARG A 10 -25.03 36.42 33.67
N ALA A 11 -24.33 35.30 33.59
CA ALA A 11 -23.29 34.90 34.54
C ALA A 11 -21.91 35.52 34.22
N GLY A 12 -21.81 36.41 33.22
CA GLY A 12 -20.56 37.06 32.83
C GLY A 12 -19.58 36.16 32.10
N VAL A 13 -20.04 35.00 31.61
CA VAL A 13 -19.23 34.08 30.81
C VAL A 13 -19.26 34.58 29.36
N ASP A 14 -18.17 35.20 28.93
CA ASP A 14 -18.00 35.59 27.52
C ASP A 14 -17.91 34.32 26.66
N PHE A 15 -18.92 34.08 25.83
CA PHE A 15 -18.94 32.97 24.86
C PHE A 15 -17.94 33.16 23.72
N ARG A 16 -17.28 34.32 23.65
CA ARG A 16 -16.02 34.43 22.94
C ARG A 16 -15.00 33.69 23.80
N GLY A 17 -14.99 32.36 23.69
CA GLY A 17 -13.81 31.58 24.03
C GLY A 17 -12.64 32.38 23.47
N THR A 18 -11.77 32.85 24.36
CA THR A 18 -10.66 33.74 23.98
C THR A 18 -10.01 33.18 22.72
N GLN A 19 -9.47 34.00 21.80
CA GLN A 19 -8.73 33.44 20.65
C GLN A 19 -7.68 32.39 21.08
N ASN A 20 -7.19 32.48 22.32
CA ASN A 20 -6.30 31.52 22.98
C ASN A 20 -6.93 30.19 23.45
N ALA A 21 -8.24 30.10 23.65
CA ALA A 21 -8.91 28.89 24.15
C ALA A 21 -8.99 27.79 23.09
N THR A 22 -8.99 28.14 21.80
CA THR A 22 -8.98 27.19 20.69
C THR A 22 -7.62 27.08 19.99
N MET A 23 -6.81 28.15 19.95
CA MET A 23 -5.52 28.15 19.22
C MET A 23 -4.44 27.27 19.84
N ARG A 24 -4.32 27.20 21.18
CA ARG A 24 -3.24 26.44 21.84
C ARG A 24 -3.33 24.93 21.65
N VAL A 25 -4.54 24.39 21.47
CA VAL A 25 -4.71 22.94 21.26
C VAL A 25 -4.38 22.58 19.81
N SER A 26 -4.81 23.40 18.84
CA SER A 26 -4.52 23.15 17.41
C SER A 26 -3.03 23.23 17.05
N GLU A 27 -2.22 24.02 17.76
CA GLU A 27 -0.76 24.06 17.55
C GLU A 27 -0.06 22.74 17.91
N HIS A 28 -0.65 21.95 18.82
CA HIS A 28 -0.09 20.67 19.26
C HIS A 28 -0.67 19.47 18.48
N VAL A 29 -1.74 19.67 17.72
CA VAL A 29 -2.35 18.66 16.85
C VAL A 29 -1.71 18.74 15.48
N ARG A 30 -0.84 17.79 15.15
CA ARG A 30 -0.22 17.69 13.81
C ARG A 30 -1.33 17.62 12.75
N PRO A 31 -1.35 18.51 11.74
CA PRO A 31 -2.36 18.46 10.69
C PRO A 31 -2.31 17.10 9.99
N GLY A 32 -3.44 16.42 9.98
CA GLY A 32 -3.60 15.12 9.36
C GLY A 32 -3.37 15.14 7.86
N ARG A 33 -3.23 13.97 7.25
CA ARG A 33 -3.08 13.87 5.78
C ARG A 33 -4.38 14.29 5.08
N LYS A 34 -4.26 14.94 3.92
CA LYS A 34 -5.41 15.24 3.05
C LYS A 34 -5.88 13.95 2.35
N ARG A 35 -7.18 13.68 2.42
CA ARG A 35 -7.82 12.52 1.76
C ARG A 35 -7.93 12.71 0.25
N ALA A 36 -8.18 11.61 -0.47
CA ALA A 36 -8.48 11.69 -1.90
C ALA A 36 -9.75 12.54 -2.17
N PRO A 37 -9.73 13.41 -3.20
CA PRO A 37 -10.83 14.33 -3.49
C PRO A 37 -12.12 13.62 -3.97
N LEU A 38 -12.00 12.49 -4.68
CA LEU A 38 -13.15 11.80 -5.30
C LEU A 38 -13.73 10.65 -4.46
N LEU A 39 -12.93 10.02 -3.58
CA LEU A 39 -13.32 8.83 -2.82
C LEU A 39 -13.34 9.06 -1.31
N ARG A 40 -13.55 10.32 -0.88
CA ARG A 40 -13.48 10.74 0.53
C ARG A 40 -14.36 9.92 1.48
N TYR A 41 -15.50 9.42 0.98
CA TYR A 41 -16.51 8.70 1.76
C TYR A 41 -16.39 7.18 1.71
N VAL A 42 -15.57 6.62 0.81
CA VAL A 42 -15.35 5.18 0.73
C VAL A 42 -14.18 4.81 1.63
N ARG A 43 -14.48 4.17 2.77
CA ARG A 43 -13.47 3.70 3.72
C ARG A 43 -13.71 2.26 4.14
N PHE A 44 -12.75 1.40 3.86
CA PHE A 44 -12.74 0.03 4.38
C PHE A 44 -11.83 -0.06 5.61
N ASN A 45 -12.44 -0.20 6.78
CA ASN A 45 -11.73 -0.22 8.06
C ASN A 45 -11.52 -1.65 8.58
N LEU A 46 -10.73 -2.43 7.86
CA LEU A 46 -10.39 -3.82 8.23
C LEU A 46 -8.86 -3.96 8.38
N PRO A 47 -8.25 -3.34 9.40
CA PRO A 47 -6.80 -3.15 9.46
C PRO A 47 -5.99 -4.45 9.47
N ARG A 48 -6.51 -5.51 10.11
CA ARG A 48 -5.85 -6.84 10.11
C ARG A 48 -6.03 -7.56 8.78
N ALA A 49 -7.20 -7.47 8.17
CA ALA A 49 -7.47 -8.11 6.88
C ALA A 49 -6.67 -7.44 5.75
N THR A 50 -6.64 -6.11 5.71
CA THR A 50 -5.84 -5.36 4.73
C THR A 50 -4.35 -5.65 4.91
N ARG A 51 -3.87 -5.76 6.15
CA ARG A 51 -2.49 -6.20 6.44
C ARG A 51 -2.20 -7.56 5.81
N LEU A 52 -3.05 -8.56 6.06
CA LEU A 52 -2.89 -9.89 5.49
C LEU A 52 -2.98 -9.87 3.96
N LEU A 53 -3.89 -9.06 3.39
CA LEU A 53 -4.00 -8.89 1.94
C LEU A 53 -2.72 -8.33 1.32
N LEU A 54 -2.14 -7.28 1.90
CA LEU A 54 -0.88 -6.71 1.42
C LEU A 54 0.26 -7.72 1.49
N LEU A 55 0.35 -8.48 2.58
CA LEU A 55 1.35 -9.55 2.72
C LEU A 55 1.14 -10.67 1.72
N PHE A 56 -0.11 -11.08 1.51
CA PHE A 56 -0.48 -12.10 0.55
C PHE A 56 -0.09 -11.70 -0.88
N VAL A 57 -0.39 -10.46 -1.29
CA VAL A 57 -0.01 -9.98 -2.63
C VAL A 57 1.51 -9.97 -2.81
N VAL A 58 2.28 -9.57 -1.80
CA VAL A 58 3.75 -9.65 -1.87
C VAL A 58 4.25 -11.09 -1.91
N ALA A 59 3.63 -11.99 -1.15
CA ALA A 59 3.94 -13.42 -1.22
C ALA A 59 3.69 -13.99 -2.63
N VAL A 60 2.59 -13.58 -3.29
CA VAL A 60 2.29 -13.96 -4.68
C VAL A 60 3.35 -13.43 -5.64
N ILE A 61 3.81 -12.17 -5.49
CA ILE A 61 4.91 -11.62 -6.30
C ILE A 61 6.18 -12.46 -6.14
N GLY A 62 6.56 -12.78 -4.91
CA GLY A 62 7.75 -13.59 -4.61
C GLY A 62 7.64 -15.00 -5.16
N ALA A 63 6.51 -15.67 -4.94
CA ALA A 63 6.26 -17.03 -5.43
C ALA A 63 6.25 -17.11 -6.96
N ALA A 64 5.61 -16.14 -7.64
CA ALA A 64 5.62 -16.08 -9.10
C ALA A 64 7.03 -15.81 -9.64
N SER A 65 7.82 -14.94 -8.98
CA SER A 65 9.21 -14.69 -9.36
C SER A 65 10.08 -15.95 -9.21
N ALA A 66 9.92 -16.68 -8.12
CA ALA A 66 10.63 -17.95 -7.90
C ALA A 66 10.23 -19.02 -8.93
N ALA A 67 8.95 -19.15 -9.23
CA ALA A 67 8.45 -20.10 -10.22
C ALA A 67 9.00 -19.83 -11.63
N VAL A 68 9.17 -18.55 -12.00
CA VAL A 68 9.82 -18.17 -13.27
C VAL A 68 11.33 -18.42 -13.21
N ALA A 69 12.00 -18.11 -12.09
CA ALA A 69 13.43 -18.36 -11.92
C ALA A 69 13.80 -19.84 -11.94
N LEU A 70 12.89 -20.70 -11.48
CA LEU A 70 13.03 -22.16 -11.52
C LEU A 70 12.69 -22.76 -12.88
N SER A 71 12.17 -21.96 -13.81
CA SER A 71 11.91 -22.42 -15.17
C SER A 71 13.20 -22.38 -15.99
N ASP A 72 13.37 -23.32 -16.92
CA ASP A 72 14.50 -23.34 -17.86
C ASP A 72 14.41 -22.23 -18.94
N ARG A 73 13.63 -21.17 -18.68
CA ARG A 73 13.34 -20.10 -19.62
C ARG A 73 13.57 -18.74 -18.97
N GLU A 74 14.71 -18.15 -19.29
CA GLU A 74 15.05 -16.81 -18.83
C GLU A 74 14.32 -15.74 -19.65
N PRO A 75 13.53 -14.84 -19.02
CA PRO A 75 12.86 -13.75 -19.72
C PRO A 75 13.81 -12.76 -20.41
N PHE A 76 15.03 -12.62 -19.88
CA PHE A 76 16.10 -11.78 -20.43
C PHE A 76 17.44 -12.24 -19.86
N ALA A 77 18.56 -11.80 -20.46
CA ALA A 77 19.89 -12.19 -20.00
C ALA A 77 20.11 -11.84 -18.53
N PHE A 78 20.55 -12.81 -17.72
CA PHE A 78 20.75 -12.66 -16.28
C PHE A 78 19.46 -12.38 -15.49
N ALA A 79 18.30 -12.82 -15.98
CA ALA A 79 17.04 -12.67 -15.25
C ALA A 79 16.98 -13.48 -13.95
N ALA A 80 17.58 -14.68 -13.92
CA ALA A 80 17.55 -15.57 -12.76
C ALA A 80 17.99 -14.91 -11.44
N PRO A 81 19.19 -14.26 -11.33
CA PRO A 81 19.59 -13.60 -10.09
C PRO A 81 18.65 -12.46 -9.68
N VAL A 82 18.08 -11.73 -10.64
CA VAL A 82 17.14 -10.64 -10.36
C VAL A 82 15.82 -11.19 -9.80
N LEU A 83 15.28 -12.26 -10.39
CA LEU A 83 14.06 -12.93 -9.92
C LEU A 83 14.25 -13.52 -8.51
N TRP A 84 15.42 -14.11 -8.24
CA TRP A 84 15.75 -14.60 -6.89
C TRP A 84 15.90 -13.47 -5.88
N ALA A 85 16.45 -12.31 -6.29
CA ALA A 85 16.50 -11.14 -5.43
C ALA A 85 15.09 -10.64 -5.07
N VAL A 86 14.18 -10.56 -6.04
CA VAL A 86 12.77 -10.21 -5.80
C VAL A 86 12.11 -11.21 -4.84
N CYS A 87 12.31 -12.51 -5.07
CA CYS A 87 11.80 -13.56 -4.17
C CYS A 87 12.36 -13.41 -2.75
N GLY A 88 13.67 -13.25 -2.59
CA GLY A 88 14.33 -13.10 -1.29
C GLY A 88 13.82 -11.88 -0.52
N VAL A 89 13.69 -10.73 -1.19
CA VAL A 89 13.13 -9.51 -0.56
C VAL A 89 11.66 -9.70 -0.21
N ALA A 90 10.87 -10.39 -1.05
CA ALA A 90 9.48 -10.71 -0.74
C ALA A 90 9.34 -11.59 0.50
N VAL A 91 10.19 -12.61 0.64
CA VAL A 91 10.22 -13.49 1.83
C VAL A 91 10.55 -12.67 3.09
N VAL A 92 11.58 -11.82 3.03
CA VAL A 92 11.94 -10.94 4.16
C VAL A 92 10.78 -10.00 4.51
N PHE A 93 10.16 -9.39 3.50
CA PHE A 93 9.01 -8.50 3.70
C PHE A 93 7.85 -9.21 4.40
N VAL A 94 7.49 -10.41 3.93
CA VAL A 94 6.39 -11.21 4.50
C VAL A 94 6.74 -11.63 5.93
N ALA A 95 7.96 -12.10 6.17
CA ALA A 95 8.43 -12.48 7.51
C ALA A 95 8.35 -11.30 8.48
N VAL A 96 8.91 -10.13 8.12
CA VAL A 96 8.82 -8.91 8.94
C VAL A 96 7.37 -8.51 9.16
N GLY A 97 6.53 -8.57 8.12
CA GLY A 97 5.13 -8.19 8.19
C GLY A 97 4.23 -9.17 8.96
N LEU A 98 4.65 -10.42 9.16
CA LEU A 98 3.95 -11.37 10.03
C LEU A 98 4.46 -11.29 11.48
N LEU A 99 5.76 -11.12 11.67
CA LEU A 99 6.40 -11.21 12.98
C LEU A 99 6.43 -9.88 13.74
N THR A 100 6.34 -8.74 13.05
CA THR A 100 6.49 -7.41 13.66
C THR A 100 5.27 -6.52 13.47
N SER A 101 5.13 -5.50 14.31
CA SER A 101 4.22 -4.37 14.10
C SER A 101 4.95 -3.19 13.44
N ALA A 102 5.82 -3.45 12.46
CA ALA A 102 6.46 -2.39 11.70
C ALA A 102 5.57 -1.92 10.54
N ARG A 103 5.55 -0.61 10.27
CA ARG A 103 4.85 -0.04 9.11
C ARG A 103 5.72 -0.15 7.85
N ILE A 104 5.66 -1.30 7.19
CA ILE A 104 6.54 -1.64 6.06
C ILE A 104 5.96 -1.34 4.67
N TRP A 105 4.72 -0.85 4.56
CA TRP A 105 3.97 -0.77 3.29
C TRP A 105 4.67 -0.05 2.13
N ALA A 106 5.49 0.98 2.42
CA ALA A 106 6.26 1.67 1.39
C ALA A 106 7.33 0.76 0.74
N TRP A 107 7.95 -0.12 1.52
CA TRP A 107 8.92 -1.10 1.02
C TRP A 107 8.27 -2.11 0.09
N GLY A 108 7.03 -2.52 0.39
CA GLY A 108 6.28 -3.41 -0.49
C GLY A 108 5.95 -2.73 -1.82
N ALA A 109 5.71 -1.41 -1.81
CA ALA A 109 5.50 -0.66 -3.04
C ALA A 109 6.79 -0.59 -3.88
N ALA A 110 7.94 -0.36 -3.24
CA ALA A 110 9.23 -0.41 -3.93
C ALA A 110 9.50 -1.79 -4.55
N LEU A 111 9.21 -2.86 -3.82
CA LEU A 111 9.30 -4.24 -4.31
C LEU A 111 8.35 -4.48 -5.51
N ALA A 112 7.11 -4.01 -5.43
CA ALA A 112 6.15 -4.12 -6.52
C ALA A 112 6.59 -3.35 -7.77
N VAL A 113 7.17 -2.15 -7.61
CA VAL A 113 7.78 -1.41 -8.74
C VAL A 113 8.95 -2.20 -9.32
N ALA A 114 9.84 -2.74 -8.49
CA ALA A 114 10.97 -3.53 -8.96
C ALA A 114 10.50 -4.77 -9.76
N SER A 115 9.51 -5.51 -9.25
CA SER A 115 8.90 -6.64 -9.94
C SER A 115 8.23 -6.23 -11.26
N LEU A 116 7.55 -5.08 -11.29
CA LEU A 116 6.97 -4.54 -12.51
C LEU A 116 8.04 -4.22 -13.56
N LEU A 117 9.18 -3.64 -13.15
CA LEU A 117 10.31 -3.38 -14.04
C LEU A 117 10.92 -4.68 -14.58
N VAL A 118 11.00 -5.73 -13.76
CA VAL A 118 11.42 -7.07 -14.22
C VAL A 118 10.46 -7.61 -15.28
N TYR A 119 9.15 -7.45 -15.08
CA TYR A 119 8.15 -7.84 -16.08
C TYR A 119 8.36 -7.09 -17.41
N LEU A 120 8.52 -5.76 -17.33
CA LEU A 120 8.77 -4.92 -18.51
C LEU A 120 10.09 -5.27 -19.20
N GLY A 121 11.13 -5.63 -18.44
CA GLY A 121 12.40 -6.11 -18.97
C GLY A 121 12.22 -7.39 -19.80
N GLY A 122 11.38 -8.32 -19.35
CA GLY A 122 11.06 -9.53 -20.12
C GLY A 122 10.30 -9.24 -21.41
N LEU A 123 9.49 -8.18 -21.48
CA LEU A 123 8.84 -7.77 -22.73
C LEU A 123 9.83 -7.39 -23.83
N ALA A 124 10.99 -6.83 -23.44
CA ALA A 124 12.08 -6.52 -24.36
C ALA A 124 12.98 -7.73 -24.67
N GLY A 125 12.85 -8.82 -23.90
CA GLY A 125 13.58 -10.07 -24.08
C GLY A 125 12.69 -11.20 -24.61
N ASP A 126 12.85 -12.39 -24.04
CA ASP A 126 12.08 -13.60 -24.36
C ASP A 126 11.12 -13.96 -23.21
N ALA A 127 10.27 -13.01 -22.81
CA ALA A 127 9.26 -13.24 -21.78
C ALA A 127 8.43 -14.50 -22.06
N PRO A 128 8.17 -15.37 -21.06
CA PRO A 128 7.51 -16.64 -21.28
C PRO A 128 6.03 -16.43 -21.64
N TYR A 129 5.71 -16.66 -22.91
CA TYR A 129 4.36 -16.54 -23.46
C TYR A 129 3.99 -17.80 -24.24
N VAL A 130 2.69 -18.05 -24.41
CA VAL A 130 2.28 -19.27 -25.16
C VAL A 130 2.77 -19.21 -26.61
N TRP A 131 2.76 -18.03 -27.23
CA TRP A 131 3.17 -17.83 -28.62
C TRP A 131 4.67 -17.99 -28.90
N ASN A 132 5.52 -17.98 -27.87
CA ASN A 132 6.97 -18.20 -28.00
C ASN A 132 7.36 -19.58 -27.44
N GLY A 133 6.38 -20.46 -27.21
CA GLY A 133 6.61 -21.86 -26.82
C GLY A 133 6.68 -22.09 -25.32
N ALA A 134 6.27 -21.14 -24.48
CA ALA A 134 6.17 -21.37 -23.04
C ALA A 134 4.89 -22.15 -22.72
N SER A 135 4.92 -22.93 -21.63
CA SER A 135 3.71 -23.59 -21.16
C SER A 135 2.66 -22.56 -20.73
N ILE A 136 1.38 -22.94 -20.80
CA ILE A 136 0.26 -22.10 -20.34
C ILE A 136 0.46 -21.68 -18.88
N VAL A 137 0.95 -22.60 -18.05
CA VAL A 137 1.22 -22.35 -16.63
C VAL A 137 2.30 -21.30 -16.46
N LEU A 138 3.42 -21.40 -17.18
CA LEU A 138 4.52 -20.43 -17.05
C LEU A 138 4.11 -19.04 -17.55
N ALA A 139 3.38 -18.97 -18.67
CA ALA A 139 2.84 -17.71 -19.18
C ALA A 139 1.83 -17.07 -18.22
N ALA A 140 0.98 -17.88 -17.58
CA ALA A 140 0.08 -17.41 -16.54
C ALA A 140 0.85 -16.87 -15.32
N THR A 141 1.86 -17.61 -14.84
CA THR A 141 2.74 -17.17 -13.75
C THR A 141 3.42 -15.84 -14.06
N TRP A 142 3.90 -15.65 -15.28
CA TRP A 142 4.48 -14.38 -15.71
C TRP A 142 3.46 -13.24 -15.68
N ASN A 143 2.23 -13.46 -16.16
CA ASN A 143 1.18 -12.44 -16.05
C ASN A 143 0.76 -12.17 -14.60
N VAL A 144 0.88 -13.15 -13.69
CA VAL A 144 0.66 -12.96 -12.26
C VAL A 144 1.70 -12.00 -11.66
N THR A 145 2.97 -12.02 -12.11
CA THR A 145 3.96 -11.04 -11.61
C THR A 145 3.53 -9.61 -11.96
N LEU A 146 3.03 -9.38 -13.17
CA LEU A 146 2.47 -8.08 -13.58
C LEU A 146 1.25 -7.69 -12.74
N LEU A 147 0.22 -8.54 -12.72
CA LEU A 147 -1.06 -8.22 -12.10
C LEU A 147 -0.93 -8.05 -10.58
N ALA A 148 -0.13 -8.88 -9.91
CA ALA A 148 0.12 -8.75 -8.48
C ALA A 148 0.91 -7.47 -8.17
N SER A 149 1.89 -7.11 -8.99
CA SER A 149 2.64 -5.86 -8.82
C SER A 149 1.73 -4.63 -8.96
N ILE A 150 0.92 -4.56 -10.02
CA ILE A 150 -0.06 -3.48 -10.22
C ILE A 150 -1.07 -3.47 -9.06
N GLY A 151 -1.59 -4.64 -8.70
CA GLY A 151 -2.53 -4.81 -7.59
C GLY A 151 -1.98 -4.25 -6.28
N TYR A 152 -0.71 -4.53 -5.97
CA TYR A 152 -0.06 -3.95 -4.78
C TYR A 152 0.04 -2.43 -4.87
N LEU A 153 0.43 -1.87 -6.01
CA LEU A 153 0.55 -0.42 -6.18
C LEU A 153 -0.81 0.29 -6.03
N VAL A 154 -1.88 -0.31 -6.54
CA VAL A 154 -3.25 0.17 -6.34
C VAL A 154 -3.64 0.12 -4.87
N LEU A 155 -3.39 -0.99 -4.18
CA LEU A 155 -3.65 -1.13 -2.75
C LEU A 155 -2.84 -0.12 -1.92
N TYR A 156 -1.56 0.07 -2.25
CA TYR A 156 -0.70 1.05 -1.59
C TYR A 156 -1.17 2.48 -1.81
N SER A 157 -1.63 2.80 -3.02
CA SER A 157 -2.26 4.09 -3.33
C SER A 157 -3.53 4.29 -2.47
N ALA A 158 -4.40 3.29 -2.44
CA ALA A 158 -5.61 3.30 -1.60
C ALA A 158 -5.28 3.49 -0.10
N LEU A 159 -4.21 2.86 0.39
CA LEU A 159 -3.71 3.03 1.75
C LEU A 159 -3.20 4.46 1.99
N ARG A 160 -2.43 5.02 1.04
CA ARG A 160 -1.86 6.36 1.14
C ARG A 160 -2.93 7.46 1.15
N TYR A 161 -4.01 7.25 0.41
CA TYR A 161 -5.14 8.18 0.32
C TYR A 161 -6.25 7.95 1.37
N GLY A 162 -6.10 6.95 2.25
CA GLY A 162 -7.04 6.70 3.34
C GLY A 162 -8.32 5.97 2.97
N ILE A 163 -8.35 5.34 1.78
CA ILE A 163 -9.47 4.52 1.32
C ILE A 163 -9.49 3.18 2.07
N ILE A 164 -8.32 2.62 2.35
CA ILE A 164 -8.14 1.40 3.16
C ILE A 164 -7.18 1.67 4.32
N VAL A 165 -7.34 0.90 5.40
CA VAL A 165 -6.50 0.98 6.61
C VAL A 165 -5.75 -0.34 6.77
N ALA A 166 -4.46 -0.32 7.15
CA ALA A 166 -3.67 -1.54 7.37
C ALA A 166 -2.84 -1.44 8.66
N ALA A 167 -3.09 -2.35 9.60
CA ALA A 167 -2.35 -2.38 10.88
C ALA A 167 -0.85 -2.56 10.64
N PRO A 168 0.05 -1.88 11.37
CA PRO A 168 -0.20 -0.91 12.43
C PRO A 168 -0.49 0.47 11.81
N ASP A 169 -1.62 1.08 12.17
CA ASP A 169 -2.02 2.33 11.55
C ASP A 169 -2.62 3.34 12.52
N ASP A 170 -2.02 4.52 12.52
CA ASP A 170 -2.44 5.71 13.26
C ASP A 170 -2.69 6.84 12.25
N GLN A 171 -3.45 6.56 11.17
CA GLN A 171 -3.44 7.41 9.95
C GLN A 171 -3.86 8.87 10.16
N ASN A 172 -4.44 9.23 11.32
CA ASN A 172 -4.76 10.59 11.74
C ASN A 172 -5.24 11.46 10.57
N PHE A 173 -6.21 10.97 9.79
CA PHE A 173 -6.83 11.74 8.72
C PHE A 173 -7.77 12.77 9.35
N MET A 174 -7.46 14.05 9.19
CA MET A 174 -8.37 15.15 9.55
C MET A 174 -9.40 15.27 8.43
N ASP A 175 -10.68 15.25 8.78
CA ASP A 175 -11.76 15.67 7.89
C ASP A 175 -11.97 17.19 7.99
#